data_AF-A0A7J9WSZ5-F1
#
_entry.id   AF-A0A7J9WSZ5-F1
#
_cell.length_a   1.000
_cell.length_b   1.000
_cell.length_c   1.000
_cell.angle_alpha   90.00
_cell.angle_beta   90.00
_cell.angle_gamma   90.00
#
_symmetry.space_group_name_H-M   'P 1'
#
loop_
_entity.id
_entity.type
_entity.pdbx_description
1 polymer ?
#
loop_
_entity_poly.entity_id
_entity_poly.type
_entity_poly.pdbx_seq_one_letter_code
_entity_poly.pdbx_strand_id
1 'polypeptide(L)'
;MIRNEIYGRDGHKRIPKRILNASAEVQLAFLTAYNLGNGLWSAHGNGIFKSFRTSSPVLAAGLIWLARTTLGRRVGVYLEPKHSGIERRNYLMDLSSGSLTGKGQRLRPQAEVRKVEARRYSGWMFDLATSSNRFAAGPGLVVVHNSPRRGETFVTRKITRAVARIKAGIQDKLYLGNLDSKRDWGFAPEYVEAMWLMLQQDEPEDFVIATGEAHSVREFCEVAFGHADLDWEAHVEIDPNYYRPAEVDHLRGNPSLAHEKLGWKTRTSFTELARLMVDADMQLLDDERSGRLVRQDRDH
;
A
#
# COMPACT_ATOMS: atom_id res chain seq x y z
N MET A 1 18.60 9.63 -29.58
CA MET A 1 17.63 8.62 -29.08
C MET A 1 18.16 7.78 -27.92
N ILE A 2 19.35 7.16 -27.99
CA ILE A 2 19.87 6.28 -26.91
C ILE A 2 20.22 7.02 -25.60
N ARG A 3 20.72 8.27 -25.69
CA ARG A 3 21.15 9.05 -24.52
C ARG A 3 20.03 9.25 -23.48
N ASN A 4 18.80 9.49 -23.92
CA ASN A 4 17.66 9.70 -23.03
C ASN A 4 17.19 8.41 -22.34
N GLU A 5 17.57 7.24 -22.87
CA GLU A 5 17.31 5.97 -22.23
C GLU A 5 18.32 5.70 -21.11
N ILE A 6 19.59 6.03 -21.34
CA ILE A 6 20.71 5.76 -20.44
C ILE A 6 20.85 6.85 -19.36
N TYR A 7 20.38 8.07 -19.60
CA TYR A 7 20.46 9.18 -18.64
C TYR A 7 19.08 9.61 -18.14
N GLY A 8 18.98 9.84 -16.84
CA GLY A 8 17.83 10.49 -16.19
C GLY A 8 17.82 12.01 -16.42
N ARG A 9 16.71 12.66 -16.05
CA ARG A 9 16.56 14.13 -16.13
C ARG A 9 17.55 14.88 -15.22
N ASP A 10 18.02 14.20 -14.17
CA ASP A 10 19.05 14.63 -13.23
C ASP A 10 20.50 14.43 -13.75
N GLY A 11 20.65 13.95 -14.99
CA GLY A 11 21.95 13.67 -15.60
C GLY A 11 22.64 12.41 -15.07
N HIS A 12 21.99 11.63 -14.20
CA HIS A 12 22.52 10.37 -13.72
C HIS A 12 22.31 9.25 -14.75
N LYS A 13 23.30 8.36 -14.87
CA LYS A 13 23.14 7.14 -15.66
C LYS A 13 22.09 6.24 -15.01
N ARG A 14 21.39 5.45 -15.80
CA ARG A 14 20.40 4.47 -15.34
C ARG A 14 20.40 3.26 -16.25
N ILE A 15 19.86 2.17 -15.75
CA ILE A 15 19.50 1.03 -16.59
C ILE A 15 18.34 1.48 -17.51
N PRO A 16 18.44 1.31 -18.84
CA PRO A 16 17.33 1.61 -19.73
C PRO A 16 16.07 0.87 -19.33
N LYS A 17 14.90 1.53 -19.39
CA LYS A 17 13.62 0.91 -19.03
C LYS A 17 13.35 -0.37 -19.82
N ARG A 18 13.78 -0.42 -21.08
CA ARG A 18 13.66 -1.62 -21.92
C ARG A 18 14.43 -2.83 -21.39
N ILE A 19 15.54 -2.61 -20.68
CA ILE A 19 16.35 -3.68 -20.07
C ILE A 19 15.71 -4.14 -18.76
N LEU A 20 15.24 -3.20 -17.92
CA LEU A 20 14.57 -3.55 -16.65
C LEU A 20 13.33 -4.44 -16.86
N ASN A 21 12.60 -4.23 -17.97
CA ASN A 21 11.39 -4.99 -18.31
C ASN A 21 11.64 -6.10 -19.35
N ALA A 22 12.91 -6.38 -19.69
CA ALA A 22 13.22 -7.42 -20.66
C ALA A 22 13.16 -8.82 -20.04
N SER A 23 13.25 -9.84 -20.90
CA SER A 23 13.45 -11.23 -20.46
C SER A 23 14.74 -11.37 -19.63
N ALA A 24 14.80 -12.42 -18.81
CA ALA A 24 15.98 -12.73 -18.00
C ALA A 24 17.25 -12.90 -18.87
N GLU A 25 17.11 -13.41 -20.09
CA GLU A 25 18.19 -13.53 -21.07
C GLU A 25 18.76 -12.17 -21.47
N VAL A 26 17.91 -11.20 -21.82
CA VAL A 26 18.34 -9.84 -22.20
C VAL A 26 18.94 -9.09 -21.00
N GLN A 27 18.38 -9.30 -19.81
CA GLN A 27 18.94 -8.76 -18.57
C GLN A 27 20.32 -9.34 -18.26
N LEU A 28 20.50 -10.64 -18.46
CA LEU A 28 21.78 -11.32 -18.28
C LEU A 28 22.80 -10.86 -19.32
N ALA A 29 22.40 -10.69 -20.58
CA ALA A 29 23.23 -10.12 -21.63
C ALA A 29 23.68 -8.70 -21.29
N PHE A 30 22.78 -7.87 -20.76
CA PHE A 30 23.12 -6.53 -20.27
C PHE A 30 24.12 -6.58 -19.12
N LEU A 31 23.90 -7.42 -18.10
CA LEU A 31 24.83 -7.58 -16.98
C LEU A 31 26.20 -8.07 -17.45
N THR A 32 26.23 -8.99 -18.41
CA THR A 32 27.46 -9.51 -19.04
C THR A 32 28.22 -8.39 -19.73
N ALA A 33 27.54 -7.60 -20.57
CA ALA A 33 28.14 -6.45 -21.24
C ALA A 33 28.61 -5.38 -20.23
N TYR A 34 27.83 -5.13 -19.17
CA TYR A 34 28.21 -4.21 -18.11
C TYR A 34 29.47 -4.68 -17.37
N ASN A 35 29.56 -5.97 -17.05
CA ASN A 35 30.71 -6.58 -16.39
C ASN A 35 31.98 -6.52 -17.25
N LEU A 36 31.86 -6.72 -18.56
CA LEU A 36 32.99 -6.58 -19.47
C LEU A 36 33.54 -5.15 -19.50
N GLY A 37 32.68 -4.14 -19.43
CA GLY A 37 33.10 -2.73 -19.48
C GLY A 37 33.47 -2.12 -18.13
N ASN A 38 32.77 -2.48 -17.04
CA ASN A 38 32.84 -1.80 -15.74
C ASN A 38 32.86 -2.78 -14.55
N GLY A 39 33.05 -4.08 -14.80
CA GLY A 39 33.30 -5.08 -13.75
C GLY A 39 34.76 -5.03 -13.30
N LEU A 40 35.00 -5.19 -12.00
CA LEU A 40 36.37 -5.31 -11.48
C LEU A 40 36.78 -6.79 -11.48
N TRP A 41 37.74 -7.11 -12.33
CA TRP A 41 38.27 -8.47 -12.49
C TRP A 41 39.11 -8.94 -11.28
N SER A 42 39.64 -7.98 -10.51
CA SER A 42 40.52 -8.20 -9.34
C SER A 42 39.79 -8.53 -8.03
N ALA A 43 38.47 -8.48 -7.99
CA ALA A 43 37.70 -8.86 -6.80
C ALA A 43 37.78 -10.39 -6.55
N HIS A 44 37.78 -10.78 -5.27
CA HIS A 44 37.85 -12.19 -4.85
C HIS A 44 36.47 -12.84 -4.99
N GLY A 45 36.40 -14.11 -5.43
CA GLY A 45 35.15 -14.86 -5.58
C GLY A 45 35.08 -15.73 -6.84
N ASN A 46 34.23 -16.76 -6.81
CA ASN A 46 34.00 -17.67 -7.94
C ASN A 46 32.81 -17.19 -8.81
N GLY A 47 33.08 -16.98 -10.09
CA GLY A 47 32.07 -16.59 -11.10
C GLY A 47 32.45 -15.35 -11.92
N ILE A 48 31.69 -15.12 -13.00
CA ILE A 48 31.95 -14.05 -13.98
C ILE A 48 31.63 -12.66 -13.40
N PHE A 49 30.61 -12.57 -12.52
CA PHE A 49 30.16 -11.32 -11.88
C PHE A 49 30.74 -11.19 -10.47
N LYS A 50 31.85 -10.47 -10.33
CA LYS A 50 32.55 -10.30 -9.05
C LYS A 50 32.16 -9.02 -8.34
N SER A 51 32.33 -7.87 -9.00
CA SER A 51 31.86 -6.58 -8.48
C SER A 51 31.61 -5.57 -9.59
N PHE A 52 30.73 -4.63 -9.32
CA PHE A 52 30.37 -3.52 -10.21
C PHE A 52 30.72 -2.19 -9.56
N ARG A 53 31.16 -1.21 -10.37
CA ARG A 53 31.40 0.16 -9.92
C ARG A 53 30.60 1.15 -10.74
N THR A 54 30.07 2.19 -10.10
CA THR A 54 29.45 3.34 -10.77
C THR A 54 29.47 4.57 -9.88
N SER A 55 29.54 5.77 -10.46
CA SER A 55 29.36 7.05 -9.77
C SER A 55 27.90 7.49 -9.70
N SER A 56 27.00 6.78 -10.39
CA SER A 56 25.59 7.12 -10.45
C SER A 56 24.78 6.30 -9.43
N PRO A 57 24.05 6.96 -8.51
CA PRO A 57 23.20 6.26 -7.54
C PRO A 57 22.05 5.50 -8.23
N VAL A 58 21.49 6.08 -9.29
CA VAL A 58 20.39 5.49 -10.04
C VAL A 58 20.83 4.24 -10.80
N LEU A 59 22.02 4.28 -11.42
CA LEU A 59 22.60 3.10 -12.06
C LEU A 59 22.94 2.01 -11.02
N ALA A 60 23.46 2.40 -9.86
CA ALA A 60 23.78 1.47 -8.78
C ALA A 60 22.53 0.69 -8.31
N ALA A 61 21.42 1.41 -8.05
CA ALA A 61 20.16 0.79 -7.68
C ALA A 61 19.66 -0.22 -8.73
N GLY A 62 19.75 0.13 -10.02
CA GLY A 62 19.36 -0.77 -11.11
C GLY A 62 20.23 -2.02 -11.21
N LEU A 63 21.55 -1.89 -11.01
CA LEU A 63 22.47 -3.04 -11.01
C LEU A 63 22.24 -3.97 -9.81
N ILE A 64 21.94 -3.42 -8.64
CA ILE A 64 21.56 -4.21 -7.45
C ILE A 64 20.29 -5.02 -7.72
N TRP A 65 19.30 -4.38 -8.34
CA TRP A 65 18.05 -5.05 -8.68
C TRP A 65 18.25 -6.18 -9.68
N LEU A 66 19.00 -5.94 -10.78
CA LEU A 66 19.31 -6.97 -11.77
C LEU A 66 20.15 -8.11 -11.18
N ALA A 67 21.14 -7.80 -10.34
CA ALA A 67 21.93 -8.82 -9.66
C ALA A 67 21.07 -9.72 -8.75
N ARG A 68 20.07 -9.15 -8.08
CA ARG A 68 19.15 -9.91 -7.22
C ARG A 68 18.13 -10.72 -8.01
N THR A 69 17.55 -10.14 -9.07
CA THR A 69 16.42 -10.73 -9.81
C THR A 69 16.86 -11.64 -10.94
N THR A 70 17.95 -11.31 -11.63
CA THR A 70 18.48 -12.09 -12.76
C THR A 70 19.51 -13.12 -12.31
N LEU A 71 20.38 -12.77 -11.36
CA LEU A 71 21.46 -13.68 -10.90
C LEU A 71 21.15 -14.40 -9.58
N GLY A 72 20.07 -14.02 -8.88
CA GLY A 72 19.74 -14.58 -7.57
C GLY A 72 20.75 -14.23 -6.46
N ARG A 73 21.61 -13.23 -6.67
CA ARG A 73 22.72 -12.91 -5.75
C ARG A 73 22.37 -11.78 -4.79
N ARG A 74 22.85 -11.89 -3.55
CA ARG A 74 22.89 -10.74 -2.62
C ARG A 74 24.05 -9.84 -3.00
N VAL A 75 23.85 -8.53 -2.86
CA VAL A 75 24.84 -7.51 -3.22
C VAL A 75 25.22 -6.71 -1.98
N GLY A 76 26.51 -6.68 -1.65
CA GLY A 76 27.06 -5.73 -0.67
C GLY A 76 27.31 -4.39 -1.36
N VAL A 77 26.91 -3.28 -0.75
CA VAL A 77 27.13 -1.94 -1.33
C VAL A 77 28.04 -1.12 -0.41
N TYR A 78 29.10 -0.59 -0.99
CA TYR A 78 30.13 0.19 -0.32
C TYR A 78 30.26 1.55 -0.98
N LEU A 79 30.37 2.60 -0.17
CA LEU A 79 30.75 3.92 -0.64
C LEU A 79 32.27 4.03 -0.59
N GLU A 80 32.87 4.26 -1.76
CA GLU A 80 34.30 4.54 -1.86
C GLU A 80 34.53 6.06 -1.78
N PRO A 81 35.28 6.55 -0.77
CA PRO A 81 35.71 7.94 -0.72
C PRO A 81 36.68 8.24 -1.87
N LYS A 82 36.67 9.50 -2.31
CA LYS A 82 37.48 9.94 -3.46
C LYS A 82 38.93 10.19 -3.07
N HIS A 83 39.86 9.96 -3.99
CA HIS A 83 41.28 10.31 -3.83
C HIS A 83 41.62 11.76 -4.29
N SER A 84 40.64 12.61 -4.62
CA SER A 84 40.94 13.91 -5.26
C SER A 84 39.82 14.97 -5.19
N GLY A 85 39.43 15.41 -3.99
CA GLY A 85 38.89 16.75 -3.72
C GLY A 85 37.55 17.21 -4.35
N ILE A 86 36.92 16.47 -5.26
CA ILE A 86 35.62 16.84 -5.87
C ILE A 86 34.52 15.92 -5.37
N GLU A 87 33.41 16.48 -4.87
CA GLU A 87 32.29 15.84 -4.15
C GLU A 87 31.42 14.84 -4.95
N ARG A 88 32.00 13.81 -5.58
CA ARG A 88 31.25 12.72 -6.24
C ARG A 88 31.64 11.36 -5.64
N ARG A 89 30.68 10.70 -5.00
CA ARG A 89 30.82 9.39 -4.34
C ARG A 89 30.71 8.26 -5.36
N ASN A 90 31.56 7.24 -5.26
CA ASN A 90 31.46 6.02 -6.06
C ASN A 90 30.77 4.90 -5.25
N TYR A 91 29.92 4.15 -5.93
CA TYR A 91 29.23 2.98 -5.41
C TYR A 91 29.94 1.73 -5.93
N LEU A 92 30.53 0.97 -5.00
CA LEU A 92 31.07 -0.35 -5.25
C LEU A 92 30.05 -1.39 -4.79
N MET A 93 29.63 -2.25 -5.71
CA MET A 93 28.71 -3.36 -5.47
C MET A 93 29.49 -4.65 -5.53
N ASP A 94 29.53 -5.39 -4.44
CA ASP A 94 30.16 -6.71 -4.34
C ASP A 94 29.12 -7.82 -4.52
N LEU A 95 29.33 -8.65 -5.55
CA LEU A 95 28.46 -9.77 -5.95
C LEU A 95 29.10 -11.14 -5.64
N SER A 96 30.25 -11.17 -4.98
CA SER A 96 31.03 -12.38 -4.70
C SER A 96 30.56 -13.18 -3.47
N SER A 97 29.74 -12.55 -2.60
CA SER A 97 29.18 -13.03 -1.34
C SER A 97 29.97 -14.11 -0.57
N GLY A 98 30.69 -13.66 0.45
CA GLY A 98 31.23 -14.46 1.55
C GLY A 98 32.17 -13.68 2.47
N SER A 99 32.89 -12.69 1.94
CA SER A 99 33.77 -11.84 2.72
C SER A 99 33.17 -10.46 2.97
N LEU A 100 32.94 -10.10 4.23
CA LEU A 100 32.47 -8.77 4.66
C LEU A 100 33.62 -7.74 4.76
N THR A 101 34.83 -8.06 4.29
CA THR A 101 36.07 -7.30 4.56
C THR A 101 36.38 -6.17 3.56
N GLY A 102 35.39 -5.66 2.84
CA GLY A 102 35.58 -4.48 1.99
C GLY A 102 35.98 -3.23 2.80
N LYS A 103 36.99 -2.48 2.33
CA LYS A 103 37.51 -1.25 2.98
C LYS A 103 36.56 -0.03 2.90
N GLY A 104 35.33 -0.19 2.41
CA GLY A 104 34.38 0.91 2.21
C GLY A 104 33.37 1.03 3.36
N GLN A 105 32.78 2.22 3.51
CA GLN A 105 31.74 2.44 4.52
C GLN A 105 30.51 1.59 4.17
N ARG A 106 30.16 0.64 5.05
CA ARG A 106 28.97 -0.20 4.93
C ARG A 106 27.72 0.65 5.24
N LEU A 107 26.79 0.73 4.29
CA LEU A 107 25.48 1.32 4.57
C LEU A 107 24.74 0.41 5.57
N ARG A 108 24.35 0.97 6.73
CA ARG A 108 23.40 0.30 7.64
C ARG A 108 22.00 0.37 7.00
N PRO A 109 21.14 -0.65 7.18
CA PRO A 109 19.80 -0.62 6.61
C PRO A 109 19.05 0.58 7.20
N GLN A 110 18.72 1.57 6.36
CA GLN A 110 17.67 2.52 6.68
C GLN A 110 16.35 1.80 6.32
N ALA A 111 15.55 1.52 7.35
CA ALA A 111 14.18 0.98 7.30
C ALA A 111 13.95 -0.09 6.20
N GLU A 112 14.27 -1.35 6.50
CA GLU A 112 14.18 -2.44 5.53
C GLU A 112 12.79 -3.10 5.53
N VAL A 113 12.16 -3.17 4.35
CA VAL A 113 11.07 -4.10 4.03
C VAL A 113 11.66 -5.50 3.96
N ARG A 114 11.27 -6.37 4.89
CA ARG A 114 11.93 -7.68 5.11
C ARG A 114 11.50 -8.79 4.15
N LYS A 115 10.40 -8.63 3.40
CA LYS A 115 9.88 -9.68 2.50
C LYS A 115 8.91 -9.10 1.46
N VAL A 116 9.06 -9.48 0.20
CA VAL A 116 8.03 -9.32 -0.85
C VAL A 116 7.96 -10.66 -1.57
N GLU A 117 6.82 -11.33 -1.49
CA GLU A 117 6.53 -12.59 -2.18
C GLU A 117 5.53 -12.33 -3.30
N ALA A 118 5.80 -12.85 -4.50
CA ALA A 118 4.81 -12.89 -5.55
C ALA A 118 3.82 -14.03 -5.26
N ARG A 119 2.58 -13.70 -4.91
CA ARG A 119 1.47 -14.65 -4.89
C ARG A 119 0.75 -14.62 -6.23
N ARG A 120 0.53 -15.78 -6.85
CA ARG A 120 -0.56 -15.95 -7.83
C ARG A 120 -1.85 -16.19 -7.04
N TYR A 121 -2.82 -15.29 -7.16
CA TYR A 121 -4.27 -15.57 -7.30
C TYR A 121 -5.12 -14.32 -6.97
N SER A 122 -6.35 -14.37 -7.51
CA SER A 122 -7.31 -13.35 -7.83
C SER A 122 -7.89 -12.56 -6.65
N GLY A 123 -7.79 -11.25 -6.76
CA GLY A 123 -8.53 -10.24 -6.01
C GLY A 123 -8.53 -8.95 -6.84
N TRP A 124 -9.44 -8.04 -6.52
CA TRP A 124 -9.68 -6.84 -7.32
C TRP A 124 -8.76 -5.69 -6.90
N MET A 125 -7.78 -5.35 -7.73
CA MET A 125 -7.15 -4.02 -7.74
C MET A 125 -6.72 -3.70 -9.18
N PHE A 126 -7.32 -2.67 -9.76
CA PHE A 126 -6.96 -2.14 -11.08
C PHE A 126 -6.31 -0.76 -10.91
N ASP A 127 -5.20 -0.57 -11.62
CA ASP A 127 -4.46 0.68 -11.81
C ASP A 127 -4.58 1.05 -13.30
N LEU A 128 -5.21 2.20 -13.59
CA LEU A 128 -5.33 2.79 -14.93
C LEU A 128 -4.37 4.00 -14.98
N ALA A 129 -3.15 3.77 -15.46
CA ALA A 129 -2.13 4.80 -15.54
C ALA A 129 -2.33 5.74 -16.74
N THR A 130 -2.64 7.01 -16.45
CA THR A 130 -2.18 8.16 -17.22
C THR A 130 -0.69 8.43 -16.88
N SER A 131 0.06 9.06 -17.80
CA SER A 131 1.53 8.95 -17.97
C SER A 131 2.48 9.57 -16.89
N SER A 132 1.98 9.95 -15.71
CA SER A 132 2.67 10.82 -14.74
C SER A 132 3.10 10.16 -13.42
N ASN A 133 2.91 8.85 -13.23
CA ASN A 133 3.32 8.07 -12.04
C ASN A 133 2.79 8.62 -10.69
N ARG A 134 1.68 9.36 -10.70
CA ARG A 134 0.90 9.73 -9.52
C ARG A 134 -0.58 9.67 -9.87
N PHE A 135 -1.36 8.96 -9.06
CA PHE A 135 -2.82 8.96 -9.11
C PHE A 135 -3.32 9.39 -7.73
N ALA A 136 -4.09 10.47 -7.66
CA ALA A 136 -4.69 10.99 -6.44
C ALA A 136 -6.20 11.15 -6.63
N ALA A 137 -6.94 10.19 -6.07
CA ALA A 137 -8.36 10.34 -5.75
C ALA A 137 -8.47 10.46 -4.22
N GLY A 138 -8.82 11.65 -3.75
CA GLY A 138 -8.98 12.01 -2.35
C GLY A 138 -8.24 13.31 -1.99
N PRO A 139 -8.76 14.10 -1.03
CA PRO A 139 -7.91 15.06 -0.32
C PRO A 139 -6.88 14.21 0.41
N GLY A 140 -5.59 14.54 0.29
CA GLY A 140 -4.46 13.75 0.80
C GLY A 140 -4.79 12.64 1.83
N LEU A 141 -4.53 11.38 1.48
CA LEU A 141 -4.50 10.25 2.42
C LEU A 141 -5.79 9.90 3.19
N VAL A 142 -6.96 10.50 2.91
CA VAL A 142 -8.18 10.17 3.68
C VAL A 142 -8.96 9.04 3.00
N VAL A 143 -8.84 7.83 3.55
CA VAL A 143 -9.63 6.65 3.16
C VAL A 143 -10.49 6.20 4.33
N VAL A 144 -11.76 6.62 4.37
CA VAL A 144 -12.75 5.98 5.27
C VAL A 144 -14.09 5.70 4.57
N HIS A 145 -14.03 5.04 3.41
CA HIS A 145 -15.23 4.41 2.84
C HIS A 145 -15.45 2.99 3.39
N ASN A 146 -16.70 2.62 3.64
CA ASN A 146 -17.10 1.35 4.24
C ASN A 146 -18.09 0.59 3.36
N SER A 147 -18.29 -0.68 3.66
CA SER A 147 -19.29 -1.55 3.04
C SER A 147 -19.41 -2.85 3.85
N PRO A 148 -20.40 -3.71 3.55
CA PRO A 148 -20.45 -5.09 4.03
C PRO A 148 -19.26 -5.98 3.62
N ARG A 149 -18.29 -5.44 2.88
CA ARG A 149 -17.03 -6.13 2.52
C ARG A 149 -15.81 -5.52 3.21
N ARG A 150 -16.00 -4.52 4.08
CA ARG A 150 -14.91 -3.89 4.86
C ARG A 150 -14.21 -4.95 5.72
N GLY A 151 -12.89 -4.91 5.80
CA GLY A 151 -12.12 -5.83 6.64
C GLY A 151 -12.54 -5.76 8.12
N GLU A 152 -12.59 -6.91 8.79
CA GLU A 152 -13.12 -7.06 10.15
C GLU A 152 -12.33 -6.28 11.21
N THR A 153 -11.08 -5.93 10.91
CA THR A 153 -10.20 -5.17 11.81
C THR A 153 -10.50 -3.67 11.84
N PHE A 154 -11.29 -3.15 10.90
CA PHE A 154 -11.70 -1.74 10.91
C PHE A 154 -12.87 -1.51 11.86
N VAL A 155 -12.85 -0.38 12.56
CA VAL A 155 -13.79 -0.08 13.65
C VAL A 155 -15.27 -0.24 13.28
N THR A 156 -15.67 0.23 12.10
CA THR A 156 -17.05 0.11 11.60
C THR A 156 -17.49 -1.35 11.47
N ARG A 157 -16.65 -2.19 10.86
CA ARG A 157 -16.96 -3.62 10.70
C ARG A 157 -16.84 -4.41 12.00
N LYS A 158 -15.88 -4.04 12.86
CA LYS A 158 -15.76 -4.60 14.20
C LYS A 158 -17.05 -4.37 15.00
N ILE A 159 -17.63 -3.17 14.92
CA ILE A 159 -18.90 -2.83 15.56
C ILE A 159 -20.06 -3.66 14.98
N THR A 160 -20.29 -3.63 13.67
CA THR A 160 -21.45 -4.30 13.07
C THR A 160 -21.44 -5.82 13.25
N ARG A 161 -20.27 -6.46 13.19
CA ARG A 161 -20.12 -7.89 13.51
C ARG A 161 -20.38 -8.19 14.98
N ALA A 162 -19.93 -7.33 15.89
CA ALA A 162 -20.21 -7.49 17.31
C ALA A 162 -21.70 -7.34 17.60
N VAL A 163 -22.39 -6.36 16.99
CA VAL A 163 -23.85 -6.20 17.10
C VAL A 163 -24.57 -7.49 16.70
N ALA A 164 -24.24 -8.06 15.53
CA ALA A 164 -24.83 -9.32 15.07
C ALA A 164 -24.59 -10.48 16.07
N ARG A 165 -23.37 -10.62 16.57
CA ARG A 165 -22.99 -11.69 17.52
C ARG A 165 -23.61 -11.51 18.90
N ILE A 166 -23.74 -10.26 19.37
CA ILE A 166 -24.38 -9.93 20.64
C ILE A 166 -25.88 -10.21 20.56
N LYS A 167 -26.54 -9.78 19.48
CA LYS A 167 -27.96 -10.09 19.25
C LYS A 167 -28.22 -11.59 19.22
N ALA A 168 -27.27 -12.37 18.70
CA ALA A 168 -27.34 -13.83 18.65
C ALA A 168 -26.95 -14.54 19.97
N GLY A 169 -26.52 -13.81 21.00
CA GLY A 169 -26.07 -14.39 22.28
C GLY A 169 -24.70 -15.09 22.24
N ILE A 170 -23.89 -14.82 21.21
CA ILE A 170 -22.58 -15.45 20.99
C ILE A 170 -21.45 -14.63 21.65
N GLN A 171 -21.69 -13.33 21.81
CA GLN A 171 -20.74 -12.37 22.37
C GLN A 171 -21.49 -11.50 23.37
N ASP A 172 -20.83 -11.10 24.46
CA ASP A 172 -21.44 -10.24 25.48
C ASP A 172 -20.98 -8.79 25.37
N LYS A 173 -19.66 -8.58 25.21
CA LYS A 173 -19.02 -7.26 25.19
C LYS A 173 -18.26 -6.96 23.91
N LEU A 174 -18.18 -5.68 23.55
CA LEU A 174 -17.35 -5.12 22.49
C LEU A 174 -16.34 -4.14 23.08
N TYR A 175 -15.06 -4.45 22.97
CA TYR A 175 -13.98 -3.57 23.41
C TYR A 175 -13.53 -2.61 22.30
N LEU A 176 -13.52 -1.31 22.56
CA LEU A 176 -13.08 -0.25 21.63
C LEU A 176 -12.03 0.67 22.28
N GLY A 177 -11.39 1.50 21.46
CA GLY A 177 -10.48 2.55 21.92
C GLY A 177 -11.22 3.89 22.10
N ASN A 178 -10.72 4.93 21.43
CA ASN A 178 -11.31 6.27 21.49
C ASN A 178 -12.67 6.37 20.76
N LEU A 179 -13.76 6.49 21.54
CA LEU A 179 -15.13 6.65 21.03
C LEU A 179 -15.41 8.04 20.46
N ASP A 180 -14.64 9.06 20.87
CA ASP A 180 -14.90 10.45 20.52
C ASP A 180 -14.21 10.87 19.21
N SER A 181 -13.38 9.99 18.65
CA SER A 181 -12.72 10.22 17.36
C SER A 181 -13.74 10.35 16.22
N LYS A 182 -13.63 11.42 15.41
CA LYS A 182 -14.59 11.75 14.35
C LYS A 182 -14.06 11.48 12.96
N ARG A 183 -14.88 10.87 12.11
CA ARG A 183 -14.52 10.46 10.74
C ARG A 183 -15.66 10.73 9.76
N ASP A 184 -15.27 11.03 8.53
CA ASP A 184 -16.15 11.08 7.36
C ASP A 184 -16.25 9.68 6.75
N TRP A 185 -17.41 9.06 6.91
CA TRP A 185 -17.67 7.67 6.54
C TRP A 185 -18.61 7.58 5.34
N GLY A 186 -18.05 7.26 4.17
CA GLY A 186 -18.83 7.08 2.95
C GLY A 186 -19.02 5.63 2.51
N PHE A 187 -19.85 5.41 1.50
CA PHE A 187 -20.14 4.07 0.97
C PHE A 187 -19.23 3.70 -0.21
N ALA A 188 -18.50 2.59 -0.10
CA ALA A 188 -17.43 2.23 -1.04
C ALA A 188 -17.85 2.16 -2.53
N PRO A 189 -19.02 1.60 -2.90
CA PRO A 189 -19.45 1.59 -4.30
C PRO A 189 -19.57 2.98 -4.93
N GLU A 190 -20.01 3.98 -4.17
CA GLU A 190 -20.14 5.36 -4.66
C GLU A 190 -18.76 6.01 -4.87
N TYR A 191 -17.78 5.63 -4.06
CA TYR A 191 -16.41 6.13 -4.20
C TYR A 191 -15.74 5.53 -5.44
N VAL A 192 -16.07 4.29 -5.80
CA VAL A 192 -15.58 3.66 -7.04
C VAL A 192 -16.21 4.31 -8.27
N GLU A 193 -17.47 4.72 -8.20
CA GLU A 193 -18.09 5.53 -9.25
C GLU A 193 -17.35 6.86 -9.46
N ALA A 194 -16.96 7.56 -8.38
CA ALA A 194 -16.13 8.77 -8.49
C ALA A 194 -14.81 8.50 -9.23
N MET A 195 -14.14 7.39 -8.92
CA MET A 195 -12.89 7.00 -9.61
C MET A 195 -13.13 6.79 -11.10
N TRP A 196 -14.26 6.18 -11.48
CA TRP A 196 -14.63 6.02 -12.89
C TRP A 196 -14.91 7.38 -13.56
N LEU A 197 -15.65 8.27 -12.90
CA LEU A 197 -15.97 9.61 -13.42
C LEU A 197 -14.73 10.46 -13.66
N MET A 198 -13.71 10.38 -12.80
CA MET A 198 -12.43 11.07 -13.00
C MET A 198 -11.74 10.67 -14.30
N LEU A 199 -11.86 9.41 -14.70
CA LEU A 199 -11.26 8.89 -15.93
C LEU A 199 -12.03 9.28 -17.20
N GLN A 200 -13.25 9.83 -17.05
CA GLN A 200 -14.05 10.30 -18.17
C GLN A 200 -13.82 11.78 -18.48
N GLN A 201 -12.99 12.48 -17.70
CA GLN A 201 -12.72 13.90 -17.90
C GLN A 201 -11.73 14.13 -19.06
N ASP A 202 -11.87 15.23 -19.77
CA ASP A 202 -10.98 15.61 -20.88
C ASP A 202 -9.54 15.87 -20.42
N GLU A 203 -9.38 16.44 -19.22
CA GLU A 203 -8.09 16.78 -18.63
C GLU A 203 -7.94 16.11 -17.24
N PRO A 204 -6.74 15.61 -16.89
CA PRO A 204 -6.50 14.98 -15.60
C PRO A 204 -6.47 16.01 -14.47
N GLU A 205 -7.16 15.70 -13.37
CA GLU A 205 -7.23 16.57 -12.19
C GLU A 205 -7.37 15.74 -10.90
N ASP A 206 -6.95 16.32 -9.78
CA ASP A 206 -7.02 15.69 -8.46
C ASP A 206 -8.29 16.13 -7.72
N PHE A 207 -9.06 15.16 -7.20
CA PHE A 207 -10.36 15.42 -6.58
C PHE A 207 -10.44 14.95 -5.14
N VAL A 208 -11.20 15.68 -4.33
CA VAL A 208 -11.59 15.25 -2.99
C VAL A 208 -12.87 14.42 -3.04
N ILE A 209 -12.80 13.14 -2.68
CA ILE A 209 -13.96 12.24 -2.60
C ILE A 209 -14.28 11.94 -1.13
N ALA A 210 -15.40 12.46 -0.66
CA ALA A 210 -15.84 12.44 0.74
C ALA A 210 -17.36 12.67 0.83
N THR A 211 -17.99 12.37 1.96
CA THR A 211 -19.40 12.76 2.19
C THR A 211 -19.50 14.25 2.54
N GLY A 212 -18.48 14.81 3.20
CA GLY A 212 -18.52 16.16 3.78
C GLY A 212 -19.06 16.20 5.21
N GLU A 213 -19.46 15.06 5.76
CA GLU A 213 -20.06 14.92 7.09
C GLU A 213 -19.18 14.02 7.97
N ALA A 214 -18.94 14.42 9.22
CA ALA A 214 -18.10 13.65 10.14
C ALA A 214 -18.85 13.29 11.42
N HIS A 215 -18.76 12.01 11.80
CA HIS A 215 -19.42 11.43 12.97
C HIS A 215 -18.40 10.74 13.87
N SER A 216 -18.70 10.65 15.15
CA SER A 216 -17.88 9.94 16.15
C SER A 216 -18.08 8.42 16.09
N VAL A 217 -17.10 7.68 16.63
CA VAL A 217 -17.25 6.22 16.81
C VAL A 217 -18.43 5.91 17.74
N ARG A 218 -18.68 6.76 18.73
CA ARG A 218 -19.86 6.70 19.60
C ARG A 218 -21.17 6.76 18.80
N GLU A 219 -21.34 7.76 17.94
CA GLU A 219 -22.52 7.88 17.07
C GLU A 219 -22.70 6.64 16.18
N PHE A 220 -21.60 6.03 15.71
CA PHE A 220 -21.69 4.79 14.92
C PHE A 220 -22.17 3.61 15.79
N CYS A 221 -21.72 3.49 17.04
CA CYS A 221 -22.24 2.51 17.99
C CYS A 221 -23.73 2.72 18.26
N GLU A 222 -24.15 3.95 18.55
CA GLU A 222 -25.56 4.31 18.80
C GLU A 222 -26.47 3.86 17.65
N VAL A 223 -26.11 4.22 16.41
CA VAL A 223 -26.89 3.85 15.23
C VAL A 223 -26.87 2.34 14.99
N ALA A 224 -25.70 1.70 15.08
CA ALA A 224 -25.56 0.28 14.75
C ALA A 224 -26.28 -0.63 15.77
N PHE A 225 -26.11 -0.38 17.07
CA PHE A 225 -26.78 -1.15 18.12
C PHE A 225 -28.28 -0.83 18.15
N GLY A 226 -28.66 0.45 18.00
CA GLY A 226 -30.06 0.86 17.94
C GLY A 226 -30.83 0.21 16.79
N HIS A 227 -30.18 0.00 15.63
CA HIS A 227 -30.79 -0.73 14.51
C HIS A 227 -31.08 -2.21 14.82
N ALA A 228 -30.36 -2.80 15.77
CA ALA A 228 -30.58 -4.17 16.23
C ALA A 228 -31.39 -4.24 17.54
N ASP A 229 -32.04 -3.14 17.97
CA ASP A 229 -32.74 -3.02 19.26
C ASP A 229 -31.85 -3.41 20.46
N LEU A 230 -30.61 -2.93 20.47
CA LEU A 230 -29.67 -3.12 21.57
C LEU A 230 -29.24 -1.78 22.14
N ASP A 231 -28.98 -1.74 23.44
CA ASP A 231 -28.35 -0.60 24.10
C ASP A 231 -26.83 -0.74 24.00
N TRP A 232 -26.17 0.18 23.30
CA TRP A 232 -24.72 0.12 23.11
C TRP A 232 -23.96 0.31 24.44
N GLU A 233 -24.49 1.07 25.41
CA GLU A 233 -23.83 1.32 26.70
C GLU A 233 -23.73 0.04 27.55
N ALA A 234 -24.69 -0.86 27.41
CA ALA A 234 -24.67 -2.16 28.09
C ALA A 234 -23.55 -3.08 27.58
N HIS A 235 -23.10 -2.89 26.33
CA HIS A 235 -22.23 -3.85 25.65
C HIS A 235 -20.84 -3.31 25.28
N VAL A 236 -20.65 -2.00 25.15
CA VAL A 236 -19.38 -1.41 24.72
C VAL A 236 -18.52 -1.02 25.92
N GLU A 237 -17.27 -1.49 25.93
CA GLU A 237 -16.27 -1.14 26.94
C GLU A 237 -15.03 -0.53 26.29
N ILE A 238 -14.36 0.38 26.99
CA ILE A 238 -13.12 1.00 26.53
C ILE A 238 -11.94 0.16 27.02
N ASP A 239 -11.07 -0.26 26.10
CA ASP A 239 -9.82 -0.94 26.42
C ASP A 239 -8.63 -0.07 25.95
N PRO A 240 -7.76 0.36 26.89
CA PRO A 240 -6.56 1.18 26.62
C PRO A 240 -5.66 0.62 25.52
N ASN A 241 -5.63 -0.70 25.30
CA ASN A 241 -4.80 -1.33 24.29
C ASN A 241 -5.24 -1.00 22.85
N TYR A 242 -6.46 -0.50 22.65
CA TYR A 242 -6.96 -0.07 21.34
C TYR A 242 -6.74 1.42 21.05
N TYR A 243 -6.15 2.19 21.97
CA TYR A 243 -5.74 3.56 21.68
C TYR A 243 -4.56 3.58 20.73
N ARG A 244 -4.59 4.50 19.76
CA ARG A 244 -3.44 4.71 18.88
C ARG A 244 -2.44 5.65 19.56
N PRO A 245 -1.13 5.35 19.53
CA PRO A 245 -0.10 6.25 20.04
C PRO A 245 -0.10 7.65 19.40
N ALA A 246 -0.64 7.75 18.18
CA ALA A 246 -0.94 9.00 17.51
C ALA A 246 -2.37 8.91 16.95
N GLU A 247 -3.34 9.38 17.74
CA GLU A 247 -4.74 9.44 17.32
C GLU A 247 -4.94 10.63 16.37
N VAL A 248 -5.82 10.47 15.39
CA VAL A 248 -6.31 11.60 14.60
C VAL A 248 -7.69 11.95 15.16
N ASP A 249 -7.88 13.15 15.68
CA ASP A 249 -9.12 13.46 16.40
C ASP A 249 -10.31 13.66 15.45
N HIS A 250 -10.08 14.34 14.32
CA HIS A 250 -11.16 14.71 13.39
C HIS A 250 -10.68 14.61 11.94
N LEU A 251 -11.39 13.85 11.12
CA LEU A 251 -11.23 13.81 9.67
C LEU A 251 -12.56 14.11 8.98
N ARG A 252 -12.59 15.17 8.15
CA ARG A 252 -13.73 15.58 7.33
C ARG A 252 -13.24 16.05 5.96
N GLY A 253 -13.78 15.48 4.89
CA GLY A 253 -13.43 15.91 3.53
C GLY A 253 -14.28 17.09 3.05
N ASN A 254 -13.85 17.75 1.98
CA ASN A 254 -14.64 18.77 1.28
C ASN A 254 -14.80 18.40 -0.21
N PRO A 255 -15.91 17.78 -0.63
CA PRO A 255 -16.08 17.25 -1.98
C PRO A 255 -16.56 18.28 -3.02
N SER A 256 -16.54 19.59 -2.73
CA SER A 256 -17.10 20.62 -3.64
C SER A 256 -16.58 20.53 -5.07
N LEU A 257 -15.28 20.28 -5.26
CA LEU A 257 -14.70 20.16 -6.61
C LEU A 257 -15.22 18.94 -7.38
N ALA A 258 -15.39 17.80 -6.69
CA ALA A 258 -15.94 16.59 -7.28
C ALA A 258 -17.43 16.78 -7.64
N HIS A 259 -18.17 17.52 -6.81
CA HIS A 259 -19.54 17.88 -7.12
C HIS A 259 -19.65 18.77 -8.36
N GLU A 260 -18.85 19.83 -8.43
CA GLU A 260 -18.89 20.82 -9.51
C GLU A 260 -18.47 20.21 -10.86
N LYS A 261 -17.35 19.49 -10.90
CA LYS A 261 -16.75 19.02 -12.16
C LYS A 261 -17.16 17.61 -12.57
N LEU A 262 -17.36 16.70 -11.60
CA LEU A 262 -17.74 15.31 -11.91
C LEU A 262 -19.25 15.10 -11.83
N GLY A 263 -20.02 16.06 -11.30
CA GLY A 263 -21.42 15.85 -10.94
C GLY A 263 -21.60 14.82 -9.81
N TRP A 264 -20.51 14.44 -9.12
CA TRP A 264 -20.53 13.35 -8.16
C TRP A 264 -21.01 13.82 -6.79
N LYS A 265 -21.89 13.02 -6.17
CA LYS A 265 -22.39 13.22 -4.80
C LYS A 265 -22.71 11.88 -4.17
N THR A 266 -22.45 11.75 -2.87
CA THR A 266 -22.85 10.58 -2.09
C THR A 266 -24.37 10.49 -1.97
N ARG A 267 -24.91 9.28 -2.10
CA ARG A 267 -26.35 9.02 -2.01
C ARG A 267 -26.71 8.30 -0.71
N THR A 268 -25.82 7.43 -0.23
CA THR A 268 -25.96 6.76 1.07
C THR A 268 -25.55 7.68 2.22
N SER A 269 -26.48 7.93 3.13
CA SER A 269 -26.20 8.65 4.38
C SER A 269 -25.42 7.80 5.39
N PHE A 270 -24.83 8.45 6.40
CA PHE A 270 -24.15 7.79 7.51
C PHE A 270 -25.03 6.71 8.19
N THR A 271 -26.28 7.05 8.49
CA THR A 271 -27.22 6.14 9.14
C THR A 271 -27.54 4.94 8.26
N GLU A 272 -27.84 5.16 6.98
CA GLU A 272 -28.12 4.07 6.04
C GLU A 272 -26.92 3.14 5.87
N LEU A 273 -25.70 3.69 5.82
CA LEU A 273 -24.48 2.90 5.75
C LEU A 273 -24.31 1.98 6.96
N ALA A 274 -24.53 2.50 8.16
CA ALA A 274 -24.43 1.72 9.39
C ALA A 274 -25.47 0.58 9.40
N ARG A 275 -26.74 0.88 9.09
CA ARG A 275 -27.82 -0.12 9.01
C ARG A 275 -27.53 -1.20 7.99
N LEU A 276 -27.15 -0.81 6.77
CA LEU A 276 -26.78 -1.72 5.69
C LEU A 276 -25.64 -2.68 6.10
N MET A 277 -24.66 -2.19 6.86
CA MET A 277 -23.57 -3.03 7.37
C MET A 277 -24.04 -3.99 8.47
N VAL A 278 -24.92 -3.55 9.39
CA VAL A 278 -25.50 -4.41 10.43
C VAL A 278 -26.35 -5.52 9.81
N ASP A 279 -27.27 -5.18 8.92
CA ASP A 279 -28.15 -6.14 8.24
C ASP A 279 -27.34 -7.23 7.54
N ALA A 280 -26.28 -6.83 6.83
CA ALA A 280 -25.43 -7.76 6.12
C ALA A 280 -24.61 -8.67 7.06
N ASP A 281 -24.16 -8.17 8.21
CA ASP A 281 -23.44 -8.99 9.19
C ASP A 281 -24.37 -9.92 9.98
N MET A 282 -25.63 -9.52 10.23
CA MET A 282 -26.65 -10.42 10.79
C MET A 282 -26.99 -11.54 9.81
N GLN A 283 -27.24 -11.21 8.54
CA GLN A 283 -27.49 -12.20 7.49
C GLN A 283 -26.30 -13.15 7.31
N LEU A 284 -25.07 -12.63 7.31
CA LEU A 284 -23.86 -13.44 7.24
C LEU A 284 -23.77 -14.44 8.40
N LEU A 285 -24.06 -13.99 9.62
CA LEU A 285 -24.06 -14.84 10.80
C LEU A 285 -25.15 -15.93 10.73
N ASP A 286 -26.35 -15.59 10.25
CA ASP A 286 -27.43 -16.54 10.06
C ASP A 286 -27.09 -17.60 9.00
N ASP A 287 -26.41 -17.20 7.93
CA ASP A 287 -25.92 -18.12 6.89
C ASP A 287 -24.81 -19.04 7.40
N GLU A 288 -23.93 -18.55 8.28
CA GLU A 288 -22.93 -19.36 8.99
C GLU A 288 -23.61 -20.37 9.93
N ARG A 289 -24.63 -19.96 10.69
CA ARG A 289 -25.34 -20.84 11.66
C ARG A 289 -26.24 -21.87 11.00
N SER A 290 -26.87 -21.52 9.88
CA SER A 290 -27.74 -22.44 9.11
C SER A 290 -26.95 -23.43 8.25
N GLY A 291 -25.62 -23.31 8.20
CA GLY A 291 -24.77 -24.13 7.34
C GLY A 291 -24.88 -23.81 5.85
N ARG A 292 -25.56 -22.72 5.48
CA ARG A 292 -25.62 -22.24 4.08
C ARG A 292 -24.26 -21.74 3.59
N LEU A 293 -23.41 -21.31 4.51
CA LEU A 293 -21.98 -21.07 4.29
C LEU A 293 -21.17 -22.25 4.80
N VAL A 294 -21.18 -23.37 4.07
CA VAL A 294 -20.14 -24.40 4.26
C VAL A 294 -18.82 -23.76 3.82
N ARG A 295 -17.90 -23.54 4.77
CA ARG A 295 -16.51 -23.23 4.44
C ARG A 295 -15.98 -24.36 3.54
N GLN A 296 -15.82 -24.10 2.25
CA GLN A 296 -14.80 -24.81 1.50
C GLN A 296 -13.47 -24.28 2.03
N ASP A 297 -12.85 -25.07 2.90
CA ASP A 297 -11.47 -24.83 3.31
C ASP A 297 -10.62 -24.66 2.05
N ARG A 298 -9.95 -23.51 1.96
CA ARG A 298 -8.94 -23.26 0.94
C ARG A 298 -7.68 -23.99 1.36
N ASP A 299 -7.67 -25.30 1.13
CA ASP A 299 -6.43 -26.07 1.02
C ASP A 299 -5.84 -25.90 -0.39
N HIS A 300 -4.51 -25.73 -0.39
CA HIS A 300 -3.55 -25.61 -1.51
C HIS A 300 -3.09 -24.20 -1.90
#